data_AF-A0A8S3AC70-F1
#
_entry.id   AF-A0A8S3AC70-F1
#
_cell.length_a   1.000
_cell.length_b   1.000
_cell.length_c   1.000
_cell.angle_alpha   90.00
_cell.angle_beta   90.00
_cell.angle_gamma   90.00
#
_symmetry.space_group_name_H-M   'P 1'
#
loop_
_entity.id
_entity.type
_entity.pdbx_description
1 polymer ?
#
loop_
_entity_poly.entity_id
_entity_poly.type
_entity_poly.pdbx_seq_one_letter_code
_entity_poly.pdbx_strand_id
1 'polypeptide(L)' 'MMIECSHPNIIAYYGSYLKRDKLWIAMELCSGGSMQDIY' A
#
# COMPACT_ATOMS: atom_id res chain seq x y z
N MET A 1 12.39 -2.85 -5.69
CA MET A 1 12.01 -1.43 -5.52
C MET A 1 10.91 -1.14 -4.50
N MET A 2 9.73 -1.79 -4.44
CA MET A 2 8.82 -1.60 -3.28
C MET A 2 9.07 -2.58 -2.12
N ILE A 3 9.45 -3.83 -2.42
CA ILE A 3 9.76 -4.87 -1.41
C ILE A 3 10.95 -4.49 -0.50
N GLU A 4 11.87 -3.66 -1.00
CA GLU A 4 13.12 -3.32 -0.29
C GLU A 4 12.98 -2.07 0.60
N CYS A 5 11.85 -1.37 0.54
CA CYS A 5 11.58 -0.19 1.35
C CYS A 5 10.85 -0.58 2.64
N SER A 6 11.61 -1.01 3.65
CA SER A 6 11.10 -1.24 5.00
C SER A 6 11.51 -0.07 5.91
N HIS A 7 10.58 0.86 6.14
CA HIS A 7 10.78 2.01 7.00
C HIS A 7 9.49 2.29 7.79
N PRO A 8 9.54 2.64 9.08
CA PRO A 8 8.35 2.80 9.93
C PRO A 8 7.35 3.86 9.45
N ASN A 9 7.80 4.85 8.66
CA ASN A 9 6.95 5.90 8.10
C ASN A 9 6.54 5.65 6.63
N ILE A 10 6.77 4.44 6.11
CA ILE A 10 6.36 4.04 4.75
C ILE A 10 5.48 2.80 4.90
N ILE A 11 4.32 2.81 4.25
CA ILE A 11 3.39 1.68 4.30
C ILE A 11 4.04 0.40 3.78
N ALA A 12 3.82 -0.70 4.49
CA ALA A 12 4.38 -1.99 4.09
C ALA A 12 3.72 -2.50 2.80
N TYR A 13 4.53 -2.99 1.87
CA TYR A 13 4.06 -3.65 0.65
C TYR A 13 3.99 -5.16 0.88
N TYR A 14 2.82 -5.76 0.63
CA TYR A 14 2.61 -7.21 0.80
C TYR A 14 2.74 -8.00 -0.50
N GLY A 15 2.32 -7.42 -1.62
CA GLY A 15 2.40 -8.10 -2.92
C GLY A 15 1.54 -7.47 -4.00
N SER A 16 1.67 -7.99 -5.22
CA SER A 16 0.85 -7.59 -6.36
C SER A 16 0.28 -8.81 -7.07
N TYR A 17 -0.95 -8.67 -7.55
CA TYR A 17 -1.69 -9.75 -8.19
C TYR A 17 -2.23 -9.27 -9.53
N LEU A 18 -1.91 -9.97 -10.61
CA LEU A 18 -2.46 -9.68 -11.93
C LEU A 18 -3.56 -10.69 -12.25
N LYS A 19 -4.79 -10.22 -12.48
CA LYS A 19 -5.91 -11.09 -12.87
C LYS A 19 -6.76 -10.41 -13.94
N ARG A 20 -6.93 -11.09 -15.08
CA ARG A 20 -7.71 -10.58 -16.24
C ARG A 20 -7.30 -9.16 -16.64
N ASP A 21 -5.99 -8.93 -16.75
CA ASP A 21 -5.39 -7.64 -17.10
C ASP A 21 -5.61 -6.50 -16.08
N LYS A 22 -6.09 -6.84 -14.87
CA LYS A 22 -6.18 -5.89 -13.74
C LYS A 22 -5.08 -6.17 -12.73
N LEU A 23 -4.28 -5.15 -12.46
CA LEU A 23 -3.23 -5.17 -11.44
C LEU A 23 -3.82 -4.76 -10.09
N TRP A 24 -3.61 -5.61 -9.10
CA TRP A 24 -3.95 -5.37 -7.71
C TRP A 24 -2.65 -5.22 -6.91
N ILE A 25 -2.62 -4.29 -5.97
CA ILE A 25 -1.49 -4.01 -5.11
C ILE A 25 -2.00 -4.11 -3.67
N ALA A 26 -1.47 -5.06 -2.91
CA ALA A 26 -1.79 -5.23 -1.50
C ALA A 26 -0.71 -4.54 -0.65
N MET A 27 -1.17 -3.68 0.26
CA MET A 27 -0.36 -2.87 1.16
C MET A 27 -1.00 -2.81 2.54
N GLU A 28 -0.26 -2.31 3.52
CA GLU A 28 -0.76 -2.05 4.87
C GLU A 28 -2.01 -1.15 4.85
N LEU A 29 -2.99 -1.49 5.68
CA LEU A 29 -4.22 -0.73 5.82
C LEU A 29 -4.07 0.35 6.90
N CYS A 30 -4.00 1.61 6.48
CA CYS A 30 -4.08 2.75 7.38
C CYS A 30 -5.54 3.10 7.69
N SER A 31 -6.10 2.52 8.75
CA SER A 31 -7.50 2.75 9.16
C SER A 31 -7.85 4.21 9.44
N GLY A 32 -6.85 5.06 9.69
CA GLY A 32 -7.01 6.51 9.88
C GLY A 32 -7.27 7.30 8.60
N GLY A 33 -7.17 6.68 7.41
CA GLY A 33 -7.37 7.37 6.14
C GLY A 33 -6.27 8.37 5.79
N SER A 34 -6.53 9.22 4.79
CA SER A 34 -5.61 10.31 4.44
C SER A 34 -5.74 11.43 5.46
N MET A 35 -4.62 12.10 5.80
CA MET A 35 -4.69 13.34 6.59
C MET A 35 -5.54 14.42 5.90
N GLN A 36 -5.66 14.38 4.56
CA GLN A 36 -6.54 15.29 3.83
C GLN A 36 -8.02 15.01 4.08
N ASP A 37 -8.40 13.77 4.40
CA ASP A 37 -9.81 13.43 4.67
C ASP A 37 -10.25 13.91 6.07
N ILE A 38 -9.29 14.22 6.94
CA ILE A 38 -9.52 14.66 8.32
C ILE A 38 -9.66 16.20 8.42
N TYR A 39 -9.25 16.94 7.38
CA TYR A 39 -9.24 18.41 7.35
C TYR A 39 -10.32 18.98 6.45
#